data_AF-C6Q1Q0-F1
#
_entry.id   AF-C6Q1Q0-F1
#
_cell.length_a   1.000
_cell.length_b   1.000
_cell.length_c   1.000
_cell.angle_alpha   90.00
_cell.angle_beta   90.00
_cell.angle_gamma   90.00
#
_symmetry.space_group_name_H-M   'P 1'
#
loop_
_entity.id
_entity.type
_entity.pdbx_description
1 polymer ?
#
loop_
_entity_poly.entity_id
_entity_poly.type
_entity_poly.pdbx_seq_one_letter_code
_entity_poly.pdbx_strand_id
1 'polypeptide(L)'
;MNVSSLRIDCVVSTLCNISRSKAEELVRQGKVLVDYSEDFKKNKILNCDTIITVRGYGKFKIVEEVGWTNSGKVKILVKKFI
;
A
#
# COMPACT_ATOMS: atom_id res chain seq x y z
N MET A 1 6.79 8.49 2.37
CA MET A 1 5.38 8.92 2.13
C MET A 1 4.65 8.93 3.47
N ASN A 2 3.61 9.75 3.61
CA ASN A 2 2.85 9.87 4.86
C ASN A 2 1.48 9.25 4.65
N VAL A 3 1.14 8.23 5.42
CA VAL A 3 -0.16 7.56 5.37
C VAL A 3 -0.86 7.71 6.71
N SER A 4 -2.18 7.93 6.70
CA SER A 4 -2.95 7.99 7.95
C SER A 4 -3.00 6.63 8.65
N SER A 5 -2.84 5.54 7.90
CA SER A 5 -2.83 4.17 8.42
C SER A 5 -2.14 3.25 7.41
N LEU A 6 -1.56 2.15 7.90
CA LEU A 6 -0.93 1.07 7.12
C LEU A 6 -1.95 0.20 6.35
N ARG A 7 -3.19 0.66 6.20
CA ARG A 7 -4.23 -0.04 5.45
C ARG A 7 -3.90 -0.10 3.97
N ILE A 8 -4.22 -1.21 3.35
CA ILE A 8 -3.94 -1.43 1.94
C ILE A 8 -4.58 -0.40 1.00
N ASP A 9 -5.83 0.00 1.23
CA ASP A 9 -6.48 1.04 0.40
C ASP A 9 -5.71 2.36 0.42
N CYS A 10 -5.20 2.75 1.59
CA CYS A 10 -4.44 3.98 1.80
C CYS A 10 -3.07 3.89 1.12
N VAL A 11 -2.37 2.78 1.32
CA VAL A 11 -1.05 2.55 0.75
C VAL A 11 -1.15 2.47 -0.78
N VAL A 12 -2.05 1.64 -1.33
CA VAL A 12 -2.24 1.49 -2.79
C VAL A 12 -2.67 2.81 -3.43
N SER A 13 -3.59 3.56 -2.81
CA SER A 13 -4.00 4.88 -3.34
C SER A 13 -2.82 5.85 -3.46
N THR A 14 -1.93 5.85 -2.48
CA THR A 14 -0.76 6.72 -2.42
C THR A 14 0.36 6.24 -3.37
N LEU A 15 0.55 4.91 -3.49
CA LEU A 15 1.54 4.31 -4.38
C LEU A 15 1.21 4.51 -5.86
N CYS A 16 -0.05 4.25 -6.21
CA CYS A 16 -0.54 4.36 -7.57
C CYS A 16 -0.98 5.79 -7.92
N ASN A 17 -0.95 6.71 -6.94
CA ASN A 17 -1.43 8.08 -7.05
C ASN A 17 -2.87 8.16 -7.61
N ILE A 18 -3.75 7.29 -7.08
CA ILE A 18 -5.17 7.16 -7.45
C ILE A 18 -6.08 7.46 -6.25
N SER A 19 -7.37 7.64 -6.51
CA SER A 19 -8.37 7.78 -5.45
C SER A 19 -8.55 6.47 -4.66
N ARG A 20 -8.94 6.58 -3.37
CA ARG A 20 -9.23 5.42 -2.52
C ARG A 20 -10.24 4.47 -3.14
N SER A 21 -11.31 4.98 -3.75
CA SER A 21 -12.31 4.13 -4.41
C SER A 21 -11.71 3.29 -5.53
N LYS A 22 -10.78 3.85 -6.31
CA LYS A 22 -10.10 3.13 -7.39
C LYS A 22 -9.10 2.11 -6.84
N ALA A 23 -8.41 2.44 -5.74
CA ALA A 23 -7.56 1.48 -5.03
C ALA A 23 -8.38 0.30 -4.49
N GLU A 24 -9.55 0.55 -3.89
CA GLU A 24 -10.46 -0.51 -3.44
C GLU A 24 -10.96 -1.38 -4.60
N GLU A 25 -11.25 -0.78 -5.75
CA GLU A 25 -11.67 -1.51 -6.95
C GLU A 25 -10.56 -2.42 -7.47
N LEU A 26 -9.30 -1.96 -7.52
CA LEU A 26 -8.15 -2.77 -7.91
C LEU A 26 -7.93 -3.95 -6.95
N VAL A 27 -8.06 -3.71 -5.64
CA VAL A 27 -7.97 -4.78 -4.64
C VAL A 27 -9.11 -5.80 -4.84
N ARG A 28 -10.35 -5.33 -5.05
CA ARG A 28 -11.51 -6.21 -5.31
C ARG A 28 -11.37 -7.01 -6.60
N GLN A 29 -10.73 -6.45 -7.62
CA GLN A 29 -10.46 -7.11 -8.90
C GLN A 29 -9.26 -8.09 -8.84
N GLY A 30 -8.61 -8.27 -7.69
CA GLY A 30 -7.41 -9.12 -7.58
C GLY A 30 -6.20 -8.56 -8.35
N LYS A 31 -6.19 -7.26 -8.65
CA LYS A 31 -5.08 -6.59 -9.36
C LYS A 31 -3.97 -6.14 -8.42
N VAL A 32 -4.15 -6.29 -7.12
CA VAL A 32 -3.16 -6.02 -6.10
C VAL A 32 -2.73 -7.35 -5.49
N LEU A 33 -1.43 -7.60 -5.42
CA LEU A 33 -0.84 -8.72 -4.73
C LEU A 33 -0.04 -8.18 -3.55
N VAL A 34 -0.27 -8.73 -2.36
CA VAL A 34 0.48 -8.42 -1.15
C VAL A 34 1.23 -9.67 -0.78
N ASP A 35 2.56 -9.57 -0.76
CA ASP A 35 3.45 -10.68 -0.46
C ASP A 35 3.12 -11.93 -1.33
N TYR A 36 2.86 -11.68 -2.61
CA TYR A 36 2.44 -12.69 -3.60
C TYR A 36 1.08 -13.36 -3.35
N SER A 37 0.34 -12.93 -2.34
CA SER A 37 -1.05 -13.35 -2.10
C SER A 37 -2.00 -12.32 -2.68
N GLU A 38 -3.08 -12.73 -3.34
CA GLU A 38 -4.18 -11.86 -3.82
C GLU A 38 -5.40 -11.88 -2.89
N ASP A 39 -5.44 -12.83 -1.96
CA ASP A 39 -6.59 -13.07 -1.08
C ASP A 39 -6.42 -12.35 0.26
N PHE A 40 -6.64 -11.04 0.23
CA PHE A 40 -6.59 -10.22 1.43
C PHE A 40 -7.74 -9.23 1.47
N LYS A 41 -8.35 -9.10 2.65
CA LYS A 41 -9.41 -8.11 2.87
C LYS A 41 -8.86 -6.70 2.65
N LYS A 42 -9.68 -5.81 2.08
CA LYS A 42 -9.37 -4.37 1.90
C LYS A 42 -9.01 -3.62 3.19
N ASN A 43 -9.34 -4.18 4.35
CA ASN A 43 -9.00 -3.67 5.68
C ASN A 43 -7.67 -4.21 6.22
N LYS A 44 -6.96 -5.05 5.46
CA LYS A 44 -5.72 -5.66 5.93
C LYS A 44 -4.69 -4.56 6.17
N ILE A 45 -4.10 -4.62 7.36
CA ILE A 45 -3.00 -3.78 7.77
C ILE A 45 -1.74 -4.40 7.17
N LEU A 46 -0.98 -3.58 6.46
CA LEU A 46 0.30 -3.96 5.89
C LEU A 46 1.39 -3.83 6.95
N ASN A 47 2.32 -4.77 6.93
CA ASN A 47 3.49 -4.71 7.79
C ASN A 47 4.67 -4.10 7.03
N CYS A 48 5.68 -3.68 7.79
CA CYS A 48 7.00 -3.36 7.25
C CYS A 48 7.59 -4.59 6.55
N ASP A 49 8.52 -4.36 5.61
CA ASP A 49 9.11 -5.36 4.71
C ASP A 49 8.15 -6.08 3.73
N THR A 50 6.89 -5.62 3.61
CA THR A 50 5.91 -6.26 2.70
C THR A 50 6.06 -5.81 1.25
N ILE A 51 5.97 -6.75 0.30
CA ILE A 51 5.96 -6.46 -1.14
C ILE A 51 4.52 -6.30 -1.63
N ILE A 52 4.25 -5.22 -2.36
CA ILE A 52 2.96 -4.93 -2.99
C ILE A 52 3.18 -4.86 -4.50
N THR A 53 2.53 -5.74 -5.24
CA THR A 53 2.53 -5.66 -6.71
C THR A 53 1.17 -5.19 -7.16
N VAL A 54 1.12 -4.12 -7.96
CA VAL A 54 -0.12 -3.65 -8.54
C VAL A 54 -0.04 -3.83 -10.06
N ARG A 55 -0.92 -4.67 -10.57
CA ARG A 55 -1.00 -5.01 -12.00
C ARG A 55 -1.35 -3.74 -12.79
N GLY A 56 -0.44 -3.35 -13.69
CA GLY A 56 -0.53 -2.11 -14.48
C GLY A 56 0.23 -0.91 -13.92
N TYR A 57 0.69 -0.95 -12.66
CA TYR A 57 1.43 0.17 -12.04
C TYR A 57 2.88 -0.19 -11.66
N GLY A 58 3.13 -1.44 -11.28
CA GLY A 58 4.46 -1.95 -10.96
C GLY A 58 4.56 -2.64 -9.60
N LYS A 59 5.79 -2.93 -9.17
CA LYS A 59 6.11 -3.52 -7.87
C LYS A 59 6.58 -2.45 -6.89
N PHE A 60 6.14 -2.57 -5.65
CA PHE A 60 6.49 -1.71 -4.55
C PHE A 60 6.88 -2.57 -3.35
N LYS A 61 7.85 -2.15 -2.54
CA LYS A 61 8.18 -2.80 -1.27
C LYS A 61 8.17 -1.76 -0.17
N ILE A 62 7.34 -1.99 0.84
CA ILE A 62 7.42 -1.24 2.09
C ILE A 62 8.73 -1.66 2.75
N VAL A 63 9.64 -0.72 2.94
CA VAL A 63 10.93 -1.00 3.59
C VAL A 63 10.72 -0.96 5.10
N GLU A 64 10.30 0.19 5.62
CA GLU A 64 10.14 0.40 7.06
C GLU A 64 9.21 1.59 7.37
N GLU A 65 8.70 1.60 8.60
CA GLU A 65 8.09 2.77 9.21
C GLU A 65 9.19 3.68 9.77
N VAL A 66 9.29 4.88 9.22
CA VAL A 66 10.29 5.89 9.64
C VAL A 66 9.86 6.54 10.96
N GLY A 67 8.57 6.46 11.31
CA GLY A 67 8.00 7.01 12.53
C GLY A 67 6.68 7.74 12.28
N TRP A 68 6.32 8.63 13.21
CA TRP A 68 5.03 9.31 13.23
C TRP A 68 5.26 10.81 13.07
N THR A 69 4.37 11.50 12.35
CA THR A 69 4.38 12.96 12.28
C THR A 69 3.61 13.57 13.46
N ASN A 70 3.91 14.82 13.83
CA ASN A 70 3.18 15.56 14.87
C ASN A 70 1.65 15.66 14.62
N SER A 71 1.18 15.39 13.40
CA SER A 71 -0.24 15.32 13.06
C SER A 71 -0.85 13.91 13.16
N GLY A 72 -0.13 12.93 13.73
CA GLY A 72 -0.59 11.55 13.91
C GLY A 72 -0.56 10.68 12.65
N LYS A 73 0.17 11.09 11.60
CA LYS A 73 0.31 10.28 10.37
C LYS A 73 1.56 9.40 10.45
N VAL A 74 1.48 8.17 9.97
CA VAL A 74 2.62 7.26 9.89
C VAL A 74 3.45 7.59 8.65
N LYS A 75 4.74 7.80 8.85
CA LYS A 75 5.71 8.01 7.78
C LYS A 75 6.31 6.65 7.42
N ILE A 76 6.10 6.22 6.19
CA ILE A 76 6.62 4.94 5.69
C ILE A 76 7.60 5.18 4.54
N LEU A 77 8.64 4.36 4.48
CA LEU A 77 9.58 4.30 3.39
C LEU A 77 9.18 3.17 2.44
N VAL A 78 8.99 3.51 1.17
CA VAL A 78 8.59 2.53 0.15
C VAL A 78 9.55 2.64 -1.03
N LYS A 79 10.05 1.50 -1.48
CA LYS A 79 10.85 1.37 -2.69
C LYS A 79 9.95 0.93 -3.84
N LYS A 80 10.03 1.63 -4.97
CA LYS A 80 9.44 1.19 -6.24
C LYS A 80 10.48 0.36 -6.99
N PHE A 81 10.10 -0.84 -7.40
CA PHE A 81 10.85 -1.66 -8.34
C PHE A 81 10.23 -1.45 -9.73
N ILE A 82 11.04 -0.96 -10.67
CA ILE A 82 10.70 -0.85 -12.09
C ILE A 82 10.85 -2.21 -12.76
#